data_AF-A0A9C6STM6-F1
#
_entry.id   AF-A0A9C6STM6-F1
#
_cell.length_a   1.000
_cell.length_b   1.000
_cell.length_c   1.000
_cell.angle_alpha   90.00
_cell.angle_beta   90.00
_cell.angle_gamma   90.00
#
_symmetry.space_group_name_H-M   'P 1'
#
loop_
_entity.id
_entity.type
_entity.pdbx_description
1 polymer ?
#
loop_
_entity_poly.entity_id
_entity_poly.type
_entity_poly.pdbx_seq_one_letter_code
_entity_poly.pdbx_strand_id
1 'polypeptide(L)'
;MEVFEDDVWIVTNPKSGTTWMQELVWLLMNDCNFEAALSKDQELRSPFLEFDYIMHRDVGRALQPVQELASPRIIKSHLQLAFLPAQLWRKKPKVIYVFRDPKDAWISSYYHGVTIGLRYGQTLEQYISDVLEKEAVQRDPILHAMEFYQLRNEPWVYYTSFNRMKQDLRKIIEDLCKFLNKTVTEQQMERLLKHLSFEEMKKNPTTNHHWEYAQTHLPNRGKEVYNFTRSGKIGGYKEEMKPEQIEKVNRFITESLQANEVTQSKWKSSYFSAKLQSTLKMQYEQVTPKSYPVNLIDKDWTQRKLYFSSPAKSMPDVVHDMEVLSDDVWIVTNPKCGTTWMQELVWLLMNDCNFEAALSKDLELRSPFLEFDYLIHRDVDRALKPVQDLPSPRVIKSHLQLALLPAQLWEKKAKLIYVFRDPKDAWISGYYHGVTIGFRYGTTLEQYMNDLLKSEAAKRDPVLHAIEFYQLRNEPWIYYTSFNQMKLDLRKVIENLCKFLNKSVTEQQMERLLKHLSFEEMKKNPTTNHHWEYAQTHHQNRGKEVHNFTRSGKVGGHKEELQPEQIEKADQFITERLQANQVTLEQLLLID
;
A
#
# COMPACT_ATOMS: atom_id res chain seq x y z
N MET A 1 2.83 1.92 16.53
CA MET A 1 2.90 1.92 18.00
C MET A 1 4.28 1.45 18.46
N GLU A 2 4.72 1.90 19.63
CA GLU A 2 5.88 1.31 20.31
C GLU A 2 5.50 -0.04 20.94
N VAL A 3 6.41 -1.01 20.84
CA VAL A 3 6.30 -2.33 21.48
C VAL A 3 7.21 -2.32 22.70
N PHE A 4 6.83 -2.93 23.81
CA PHE A 4 7.67 -3.06 25.00
C PHE A 4 8.13 -4.52 25.16
N GLU A 5 9.26 -4.73 25.83
CA GLU A 5 9.82 -6.08 26.01
C GLU A 5 8.93 -6.94 26.92
N ASP A 6 8.17 -6.31 27.81
CA ASP A 6 7.25 -6.96 28.74
C ASP A 6 5.82 -7.09 28.19
N ASP A 7 5.57 -6.68 26.94
CA ASP A 7 4.29 -6.92 26.28
C ASP A 7 4.01 -8.43 26.15
N VAL A 8 2.73 -8.79 26.25
CA VAL A 8 2.22 -10.11 25.95
C VAL A 8 1.19 -10.02 24.82
N TRP A 9 1.54 -10.57 23.67
CA TRP A 9 0.70 -10.56 22.47
C TRP A 9 -0.08 -11.86 22.35
N ILE A 10 -1.38 -11.78 22.13
CA ILE A 10 -2.25 -12.92 21.83
C ILE A 10 -2.70 -12.78 20.39
N VAL A 11 -2.05 -13.54 19.51
CA VAL A 11 -2.24 -13.45 18.06
C VAL A 11 -2.95 -14.70 17.57
N THR A 12 -4.05 -14.54 16.84
CA THR A 12 -4.84 -15.68 16.37
C THR A 12 -5.53 -15.33 15.07
N ASN A 13 -5.83 -16.33 14.23
CA ASN A 13 -6.90 -16.14 13.24
C ASN A 13 -8.25 -15.95 13.96
N PRO A 14 -9.18 -15.10 13.49
CA PRO A 14 -10.44 -14.85 14.18
C PRO A 14 -11.19 -16.13 14.56
N LYS A 15 -11.77 -16.12 15.77
CA LYS A 15 -12.60 -17.23 16.32
C LYS A 15 -11.84 -18.55 16.57
N SER A 16 -10.52 -18.49 16.75
CA SER A 16 -9.67 -19.66 17.07
C SER A 16 -9.55 -19.99 18.56
N GLY A 17 -10.30 -19.32 19.45
CA GLY A 17 -10.16 -19.45 20.91
C GLY A 17 -9.55 -18.23 21.60
N THR A 18 -9.46 -17.11 20.89
CA THR A 18 -8.82 -15.86 21.33
C THR A 18 -9.33 -15.37 22.69
N THR A 19 -10.65 -15.26 22.86
CA THR A 19 -11.29 -14.82 24.12
C THR A 19 -10.94 -15.72 25.30
N TRP A 20 -10.84 -17.03 25.07
CA TRP A 20 -10.48 -17.98 26.12
C TRP A 20 -9.02 -17.81 26.53
N MET A 21 -8.13 -17.61 25.55
CA MET A 21 -6.71 -17.36 25.81
C MET A 21 -6.48 -15.98 26.46
N GLN A 22 -7.19 -14.93 26.03
CA GLN A 22 -7.15 -13.61 26.66
C GLN A 22 -7.51 -13.68 28.13
N GLU A 23 -8.60 -14.38 28.47
CA GLU A 23 -9.03 -14.51 29.86
C GLU A 23 -7.99 -15.24 30.71
N LEU A 24 -7.47 -16.37 30.20
CA LEU A 24 -6.45 -17.14 30.89
C LEU A 24 -5.17 -16.33 31.10
N VAL A 25 -4.62 -15.72 30.05
CA VAL A 25 -3.38 -14.94 30.13
C VAL A 25 -3.56 -13.75 31.06
N TRP A 26 -4.70 -13.07 31.01
CA TRP A 26 -4.96 -11.95 31.91
C TRP A 26 -4.99 -12.39 33.37
N LEU A 27 -5.66 -13.50 33.70
CA LEU A 27 -5.69 -14.05 35.05
C LEU A 27 -4.29 -14.45 35.52
N LEU A 28 -3.48 -15.09 34.68
CA LEU A 28 -2.10 -15.46 35.04
C LEU A 28 -1.20 -14.23 35.27
N MET A 29 -1.38 -13.18 34.48
CA MET A 29 -0.60 -11.96 34.61
C MET A 29 -0.99 -11.12 35.83
N ASN A 30 -2.23 -11.26 36.30
CA ASN A 30 -2.82 -10.52 37.42
C ASN A 30 -3.12 -11.43 38.63
N ASP A 31 -2.23 -12.40 38.87
CA ASP A 31 -2.18 -13.23 40.09
C ASP A 31 -3.50 -13.94 40.43
N CYS A 32 -4.21 -14.40 39.39
CA CYS A 32 -5.52 -15.04 39.45
C CYS A 32 -6.59 -14.17 40.14
N ASN A 33 -6.60 -12.86 39.87
CA ASN A 33 -7.61 -11.95 40.39
C ASN A 33 -8.95 -12.06 39.63
N PHE A 34 -9.75 -13.06 40.00
CA PHE A 34 -11.05 -13.34 39.37
C PHE A 34 -12.07 -12.21 39.56
N GLU A 35 -12.06 -11.52 40.70
CA GLU A 35 -13.01 -10.41 40.94
C GLU A 35 -12.74 -9.24 40.00
N ALA A 36 -11.46 -8.89 39.81
CA ALA A 36 -11.09 -7.85 38.85
C ALA A 36 -11.42 -8.27 37.41
N ALA A 37 -11.25 -9.55 37.04
CA ALA A 37 -11.65 -10.06 35.72
C ALA A 37 -13.17 -9.95 35.46
N LEU A 38 -13.99 -10.09 36.51
CA LEU A 38 -15.45 -9.94 36.45
C LEU A 38 -15.92 -8.48 36.55
N SER A 39 -15.06 -7.57 37.02
CA SER A 39 -15.39 -6.15 37.17
C SER A 39 -15.22 -5.32 35.89
N LYS A 40 -14.46 -5.83 34.91
CA LYS A 40 -14.07 -5.07 33.71
C LYS A 40 -14.09 -5.96 32.47
N ASP A 41 -14.67 -5.44 31.39
CA ASP A 41 -14.76 -6.13 30.10
C ASP A 41 -13.37 -6.51 29.55
N GLN A 42 -13.31 -7.65 28.89
CA GLN A 42 -12.06 -8.24 28.41
C GLN A 42 -11.31 -7.33 27.44
N GLU A 43 -12.03 -6.54 26.65
CA GLU A 43 -11.49 -5.64 25.63
C GLU A 43 -10.81 -4.43 26.26
N LEU A 44 -11.21 -4.04 27.47
CA LEU A 44 -10.53 -3.00 28.24
C LEU A 44 -9.36 -3.55 29.07
N ARG A 45 -9.27 -4.87 29.22
CA ARG A 45 -8.20 -5.60 29.92
C ARG A 45 -7.11 -6.10 28.96
N SER A 46 -7.49 -6.42 27.73
CA SER A 46 -6.63 -6.90 26.66
C SER A 46 -7.16 -6.41 25.30
N PRO A 47 -6.89 -5.14 24.93
CA PRO A 47 -7.47 -4.50 23.75
C PRO A 47 -7.15 -5.22 22.45
N PHE A 48 -8.15 -5.23 21.57
CA PHE A 48 -8.02 -5.69 20.20
C PHE A 48 -7.45 -4.57 19.33
N LEU A 49 -6.17 -4.69 18.97
CA LEU A 49 -5.39 -3.65 18.31
C LEU A 49 -6.06 -3.10 17.04
N GLU A 50 -6.73 -3.96 16.27
CA GLU A 50 -7.30 -3.59 14.98
C GLU A 50 -8.76 -3.11 15.07
N PHE A 51 -9.39 -3.11 16.24
CA PHE A 51 -10.84 -2.93 16.38
C PHE A 51 -11.33 -1.60 15.80
N ASP A 52 -10.83 -0.46 16.29
CA ASP A 52 -11.31 0.85 15.85
C ASP A 52 -10.92 1.14 14.40
N TYR A 53 -9.85 0.55 13.89
CA TYR A 53 -9.53 0.64 12.46
C TYR A 53 -10.54 -0.16 11.62
N ILE A 54 -10.97 -1.33 12.09
CA ILE A 54 -11.98 -2.14 11.40
C ILE A 54 -13.34 -1.43 11.41
N MET A 55 -13.73 -0.83 12.53
CA MET A 55 -15.06 -0.26 12.72
C MET A 55 -15.18 1.20 12.27
N HIS A 56 -14.13 1.99 12.45
CA HIS A 56 -14.16 3.46 12.28
C HIS A 56 -13.12 3.97 11.28
N ARG A 57 -12.26 3.10 10.73
CA ARG A 57 -11.15 3.48 9.82
C ARG A 57 -10.19 4.51 10.43
N ASP A 58 -10.11 4.57 11.76
CA ASP A 58 -9.30 5.54 12.50
C ASP A 58 -8.11 4.84 13.17
N VAL A 59 -6.91 5.10 12.64
CA VAL A 59 -5.66 4.53 13.17
C VAL A 59 -5.29 5.12 14.53
N GLY A 60 -5.60 6.40 14.78
CA GLY A 60 -5.31 7.06 16.05
C GLY A 60 -6.11 6.44 17.18
N ARG A 61 -7.40 6.22 16.96
CA ARG A 61 -8.28 5.51 17.92
C ARG A 61 -7.85 4.07 18.14
N ALA A 62 -7.44 3.35 17.09
CA ALA A 62 -7.05 1.94 17.21
C ALA A 62 -5.84 1.72 18.13
N LEU A 63 -4.91 2.68 18.18
CA LEU A 63 -3.70 2.56 19.00
C LEU A 63 -3.91 3.05 20.43
N GLN A 64 -4.86 3.96 20.66
CA GLN A 64 -5.06 4.64 21.94
C GLN A 64 -5.29 3.65 23.11
N PRO A 65 -6.20 2.65 23.03
CA PRO A 65 -6.41 1.71 24.13
C PRO A 65 -5.15 0.96 24.56
N VAL A 66 -4.27 0.65 23.61
CA VAL A 66 -3.01 -0.06 23.90
C VAL A 66 -1.94 0.89 24.45
N GLN A 67 -1.97 2.17 24.07
CA GLN A 67 -1.04 3.18 24.58
C GLN A 67 -1.37 3.62 26.01
N GLU A 68 -2.64 3.55 26.41
CA GLU A 68 -3.11 3.92 27.75
C GLU A 68 -2.98 2.79 28.79
N LEU A 69 -2.70 1.55 28.35
CA LEU A 69 -2.48 0.43 29.26
C LEU A 69 -1.16 0.57 30.03
N ALA A 70 -1.20 0.24 31.32
CA ALA A 70 0.00 0.03 32.12
C ALA A 70 0.74 -1.24 31.65
N SER A 71 2.08 -1.17 31.66
CA SER A 71 2.94 -2.32 31.44
C SER A 71 2.92 -3.29 32.64
N PRO A 72 2.98 -4.62 32.43
CA PRO A 72 3.02 -5.31 31.14
C PRO A 72 1.67 -5.31 30.44
N ARG A 73 1.65 -4.94 29.15
CA ARG A 73 0.42 -4.84 28.36
C ARG A 73 0.04 -6.20 27.78
N ILE A 74 -1.25 -6.53 27.77
CA ILE A 74 -1.77 -7.71 27.08
C ILE A 74 -2.54 -7.23 25.85
N ILE A 75 -2.11 -7.66 24.66
CA ILE A 75 -2.56 -7.11 23.38
C ILE A 75 -3.13 -8.24 22.53
N LYS A 76 -4.38 -8.09 22.05
CA LYS A 76 -4.99 -9.02 21.08
C LYS A 76 -4.75 -8.50 19.67
N SER A 77 -4.39 -9.41 18.76
CA SER A 77 -4.28 -9.12 17.34
C SER A 77 -4.78 -10.28 16.47
N HIS A 78 -5.32 -9.92 15.30
CA HIS A 78 -5.67 -10.85 14.22
C HIS A 78 -4.84 -10.65 12.95
N LEU A 79 -3.72 -9.92 13.04
CA LEU A 79 -2.84 -9.65 11.91
C LEU A 79 -1.94 -10.85 11.59
N GLN A 80 -1.71 -11.07 10.29
CA GLN A 80 -0.65 -11.96 9.82
C GLN A 80 0.72 -11.47 10.29
N LEU A 81 1.69 -12.38 10.34
CA LEU A 81 3.00 -12.12 10.93
C LEU A 81 3.73 -10.94 10.27
N ALA A 82 3.53 -10.75 8.96
CA ALA A 82 4.11 -9.64 8.19
C ALA A 82 3.53 -8.26 8.53
N PHE A 83 2.34 -8.19 9.12
CA PHE A 83 1.66 -6.92 9.46
C PHE A 83 1.79 -6.54 10.94
N LEU A 84 2.32 -7.44 11.78
CA LEU A 84 2.64 -7.10 13.16
C LEU A 84 3.78 -6.06 13.23
N PRO A 85 3.84 -5.24 14.31
CA PRO A 85 4.88 -4.22 14.43
C PRO A 85 6.29 -4.79 14.29
N ALA A 86 7.12 -4.17 13.44
CA ALA A 86 8.49 -4.64 13.19
C ALA A 86 9.38 -4.71 14.45
N GLN A 87 9.02 -4.00 15.52
CA GLN A 87 9.73 -4.06 16.80
C GLN A 87 9.60 -5.42 17.51
N LEU A 88 8.58 -6.25 17.21
CA LEU A 88 8.46 -7.61 17.78
C LEU A 88 9.72 -8.44 17.52
N TRP A 89 10.35 -8.27 16.35
CA TRP A 89 11.55 -9.02 15.98
C TRP A 89 12.80 -8.63 16.74
N ARG A 90 12.84 -7.40 17.25
CA ARG A 90 14.00 -6.84 17.97
C ARG A 90 13.83 -7.03 19.47
N LYS A 91 12.67 -6.63 20.00
CA LYS A 91 12.35 -6.69 21.44
C LYS A 91 11.93 -8.08 21.90
N LYS A 92 11.45 -8.93 20.98
CA LYS A 92 11.01 -10.31 21.23
C LYS A 92 10.09 -10.41 22.46
N PRO A 93 8.99 -9.62 22.52
CA PRO A 93 8.00 -9.75 23.59
C PRO A 93 7.35 -11.13 23.53
N LYS A 94 6.64 -11.54 24.59
CA LYS A 94 5.99 -12.85 24.60
C LYS A 94 4.82 -12.86 23.63
N VAL A 95 4.82 -13.77 22.66
CA VAL A 95 3.72 -13.98 21.71
C VAL A 95 3.06 -15.34 21.95
N ILE A 96 1.75 -15.36 22.08
CA ILE A 96 0.93 -16.54 22.27
C ILE A 96 0.05 -16.71 21.03
N TYR A 97 0.17 -17.86 20.38
CA TYR A 97 -0.60 -18.21 19.19
C TYR A 97 -1.54 -19.39 19.44
N VAL A 98 -2.81 -19.25 19.03
CA VAL A 98 -3.81 -20.33 19.11
C VAL A 98 -4.35 -20.65 17.73
N PHE A 99 -4.09 -21.88 17.28
CA PHE A 99 -4.65 -22.44 16.07
C PHE A 99 -6.00 -23.13 16.32
N ARG A 100 -6.93 -23.02 15.37
CA ARG A 100 -8.16 -23.83 15.34
C ARG A 100 -8.43 -24.28 13.92
N ASP A 101 -9.05 -25.46 13.77
CA ASP A 101 -9.50 -25.94 12.47
C ASP A 101 -10.32 -24.84 11.76
N PRO A 102 -9.92 -24.41 10.54
CA PRO A 102 -10.62 -23.39 9.78
C PRO A 102 -12.11 -23.63 9.63
N LYS A 103 -12.55 -24.89 9.52
CA LYS A 103 -13.97 -25.25 9.36
C LYS A 103 -14.79 -24.82 10.57
N ASP A 104 -14.32 -25.16 11.77
CA ASP A 104 -14.98 -24.77 13.02
C ASP A 104 -14.87 -23.25 13.28
N ALA A 105 -13.71 -22.65 12.94
CA ALA A 105 -13.49 -21.21 13.11
C ALA A 105 -14.41 -20.39 12.18
N TRP A 106 -14.59 -20.80 10.92
CA TRP A 106 -15.46 -20.13 9.96
C TRP A 106 -16.93 -20.22 10.32
N ILE A 107 -17.40 -21.35 10.83
CA ILE A 107 -18.77 -21.45 11.36
C ILE A 107 -18.95 -20.49 12.53
N SER A 108 -18.00 -20.47 13.46
CA SER A 108 -18.06 -19.52 14.58
C SER A 108 -17.98 -18.06 14.12
N SER A 109 -17.24 -17.79 13.04
CA SER A 109 -17.18 -16.47 12.40
C SER A 109 -18.53 -16.11 11.83
N TYR A 110 -19.16 -17.00 11.05
CA TYR A 110 -20.47 -16.82 10.44
C TYR A 110 -21.50 -16.29 11.44
N TYR A 111 -21.78 -17.06 12.50
CA TYR A 111 -22.78 -16.69 13.51
C TYR A 111 -22.45 -15.38 14.22
N HIS A 112 -21.18 -15.13 14.52
CA HIS A 112 -20.77 -13.84 15.09
C HIS A 112 -21.07 -12.68 14.13
N GLY A 113 -20.78 -12.85 12.84
CA GLY A 113 -21.10 -11.88 11.79
C GLY A 113 -22.60 -11.64 11.62
N VAL A 114 -23.43 -12.67 11.83
CA VAL A 114 -24.89 -12.53 11.85
C VAL A 114 -25.33 -11.70 13.06
N THR A 115 -24.83 -12.04 14.27
CA THR A 115 -25.14 -11.30 15.51
C THR A 115 -24.84 -9.80 15.40
N ILE A 116 -23.70 -9.44 14.83
CA ILE A 116 -23.32 -8.03 14.63
C ILE A 116 -23.96 -7.38 13.40
N GLY A 117 -24.70 -8.13 12.58
CA GLY A 117 -25.41 -7.62 11.42
C GLY A 117 -24.60 -7.52 10.12
N LEU A 118 -23.34 -7.96 10.10
CA LEU A 118 -22.52 -8.02 8.87
C LEU A 118 -23.01 -9.06 7.86
N ARG A 119 -23.69 -10.11 8.35
CA ARG A 119 -24.14 -11.25 7.53
C ARG A 119 -25.64 -11.49 7.63
N TYR A 120 -26.40 -10.45 7.99
CA TYR A 120 -27.85 -10.55 8.08
C TYR A 120 -28.45 -10.98 6.75
N GLY A 121 -29.28 -12.03 6.76
CA GLY A 121 -29.91 -12.60 5.57
C GLY A 121 -29.01 -13.50 4.70
N GLN A 122 -27.73 -13.65 5.03
CA GLN A 122 -26.83 -14.59 4.35
C GLN A 122 -26.94 -15.97 5.00
N THR A 123 -26.99 -17.04 4.20
CA THR A 123 -26.94 -18.41 4.74
C THR A 123 -25.50 -18.86 5.04
N LEU A 124 -25.32 -19.84 5.94
CA LEU A 124 -24.00 -20.43 6.19
C LEU A 124 -23.40 -21.01 4.90
N GLU A 125 -24.25 -21.55 4.01
CA GLU A 125 -23.82 -22.09 2.73
C GLU A 125 -23.23 -21.01 1.82
N GLN A 126 -23.94 -19.89 1.65
CA GLN A 126 -23.47 -18.74 0.88
C GLN A 126 -22.18 -18.17 1.47
N TYR A 127 -22.08 -18.07 2.79
CA TYR A 127 -20.89 -17.56 3.46
C TYR A 127 -19.65 -18.42 3.19
N ILE A 128 -19.78 -19.76 3.28
CA ILE A 128 -18.65 -20.65 3.02
C ILE A 128 -18.23 -20.61 1.55
N SER A 129 -19.18 -20.54 0.61
CA SER A 129 -18.86 -20.34 -0.81
C SER A 129 -18.14 -19.01 -1.06
N ASP A 130 -18.63 -17.91 -0.46
CA ASP A 130 -18.01 -16.59 -0.56
C ASP A 130 -16.56 -16.57 -0.07
N VAL A 131 -16.28 -17.24 1.05
CA VAL A 131 -14.93 -17.34 1.63
C VAL A 131 -13.98 -18.10 0.69
N LEU A 132 -14.48 -19.10 -0.03
CA LEU A 132 -13.70 -19.91 -0.96
C LEU A 132 -13.53 -19.25 -2.34
N GLU A 133 -14.50 -18.46 -2.82
CA GLU A 133 -14.51 -17.88 -4.17
C GLU A 133 -13.84 -16.50 -4.26
N LYS A 134 -13.98 -15.63 -3.25
CA LYS A 134 -13.60 -14.20 -3.36
C LYS A 134 -12.12 -13.90 -3.10
N GLU A 135 -11.20 -14.84 -3.34
CA GLU A 135 -9.80 -14.73 -2.92
C GLU A 135 -9.67 -14.10 -1.52
N ALA A 136 -10.30 -14.70 -0.51
CA ALA A 136 -10.02 -14.37 0.89
C ALA A 136 -8.59 -14.83 1.30
N VAL A 137 -7.64 -14.80 0.37
CA VAL A 137 -6.20 -15.06 0.51
C VAL A 137 -5.58 -14.11 1.54
N GLN A 138 -6.14 -12.90 1.72
CA GLN A 138 -5.75 -11.99 2.81
C GLN A 138 -6.06 -12.52 4.22
N ARG A 139 -6.84 -13.61 4.33
CA ARG A 139 -7.16 -14.30 5.60
C ARG A 139 -7.04 -15.82 5.47
N ASP A 140 -6.10 -16.32 4.67
CA ASP A 140 -5.81 -17.76 4.65
C ASP A 140 -5.41 -18.23 6.07
N PRO A 141 -6.28 -19.01 6.76
CA PRO A 141 -6.04 -19.40 8.14
C PRO A 141 -4.93 -20.44 8.25
N ILE A 142 -4.63 -21.15 7.17
CA ILE A 142 -3.52 -22.11 7.10
C ILE A 142 -2.21 -21.36 6.97
N LEU A 143 -2.09 -20.40 6.05
CA LEU A 143 -0.91 -19.53 5.96
C LEU A 143 -0.64 -18.84 7.30
N HIS A 144 -1.66 -18.21 7.89
CA HIS A 144 -1.55 -17.54 9.19
C HIS A 144 -1.05 -18.50 10.27
N ALA A 145 -1.55 -19.73 10.34
CA ALA A 145 -1.07 -20.73 11.28
C ALA A 145 0.37 -21.17 11.02
N MET A 146 0.74 -21.38 9.74
CA MET A 146 2.06 -21.84 9.35
C MET A 146 3.14 -20.83 9.70
N GLU A 147 2.87 -19.53 9.54
CA GLU A 147 3.79 -18.45 9.90
C GLU A 147 4.20 -18.53 11.39
N PHE A 148 3.24 -18.65 12.31
CA PHE A 148 3.54 -18.78 13.73
C PHE A 148 4.02 -20.18 14.12
N TYR A 149 3.56 -21.23 13.43
CA TYR A 149 4.04 -22.58 13.67
C TYR A 149 5.55 -22.69 13.41
N GLN A 150 6.09 -21.95 12.43
CA GLN A 150 7.53 -21.92 12.18
C GLN A 150 8.32 -21.31 13.34
N LEU A 151 7.73 -20.35 14.05
CA LEU A 151 8.31 -19.72 15.23
C LEU A 151 8.10 -20.51 16.52
N ARG A 152 7.41 -21.66 16.50
CA ARG A 152 7.01 -22.41 17.71
C ARG A 152 8.16 -22.84 18.63
N ASN A 153 9.39 -22.86 18.12
CA ASN A 153 10.58 -23.23 18.88
C ASN A 153 11.35 -22.00 19.40
N GLU A 154 10.92 -20.79 19.04
CA GLU A 154 11.48 -19.56 19.58
C GLU A 154 11.06 -19.40 21.05
N PRO A 155 11.97 -18.99 21.95
CA PRO A 155 11.66 -18.90 23.38
C PRO A 155 10.64 -17.81 23.73
N TRP A 156 10.37 -16.88 22.80
CA TRP A 156 9.41 -15.80 22.95
C TRP A 156 8.06 -16.10 22.28
N VAL A 157 7.86 -17.30 21.71
CA VAL A 157 6.61 -17.71 21.07
C VAL A 157 6.06 -18.99 21.69
N TYR A 158 4.82 -18.93 22.17
CA TYR A 158 4.06 -20.08 22.63
C TYR A 158 2.97 -20.44 21.61
N TYR A 159 3.12 -21.58 20.94
CA TYR A 159 2.14 -22.07 19.96
C TYR A 159 1.29 -23.20 20.57
N THR A 160 -0.04 -23.05 20.52
CA THR A 160 -0.98 -24.10 20.90
C THR A 160 -2.17 -24.17 19.95
N SER A 161 -3.11 -25.07 20.23
CA SER A 161 -4.36 -25.17 19.48
C SER A 161 -5.57 -25.23 20.41
N PHE A 162 -6.71 -24.79 19.89
CA PHE A 162 -8.01 -24.90 20.56
C PHE A 162 -8.28 -26.35 21.01
N ASN A 163 -7.90 -27.33 20.18
CA ASN A 163 -8.07 -28.74 20.51
C ASN A 163 -7.24 -29.14 21.73
N ARG A 164 -5.98 -28.70 21.84
CA ARG A 164 -5.16 -28.96 23.03
C ARG A 164 -5.73 -28.29 24.27
N MET A 165 -6.18 -27.04 24.15
CA MET A 165 -6.87 -26.34 25.26
C MET A 165 -8.11 -27.08 25.75
N LYS A 166 -8.87 -27.70 24.85
CA LYS A 166 -10.04 -28.51 25.20
C LYS A 166 -9.69 -29.88 25.78
N GLN A 167 -8.64 -30.50 25.28
CA GLN A 167 -8.21 -31.83 25.72
C GLN A 167 -7.60 -31.79 27.12
N ASP A 168 -6.72 -30.83 27.38
CA ASP A 168 -6.01 -30.72 28.64
C ASP A 168 -5.69 -29.25 28.97
N LEU A 169 -6.69 -28.55 29.52
CA LEU A 169 -6.53 -27.16 29.92
C LEU A 169 -5.49 -26.99 31.03
N ARG A 170 -5.41 -27.96 31.95
CA ARG A 170 -4.45 -27.93 33.07
C ARG A 170 -3.03 -27.86 32.54
N LYS A 171 -2.71 -28.72 31.57
CA LYS A 171 -1.40 -28.71 30.92
C LYS A 171 -1.11 -27.40 30.19
N ILE A 172 -2.10 -26.80 29.53
CA ILE A 172 -1.93 -25.48 28.90
C ILE A 172 -1.64 -24.40 29.94
N ILE A 173 -2.31 -24.41 31.09
CA ILE A 173 -2.06 -23.46 32.18
C ILE A 173 -0.63 -23.63 32.72
N GLU A 174 -0.18 -24.86 32.96
CA GLU A 174 1.19 -25.14 33.42
C GLU A 174 2.25 -24.67 32.42
N ASP A 175 2.04 -24.95 31.13
CA ASP A 175 2.98 -24.56 30.09
C ASP A 175 3.02 -23.03 29.93
N LEU A 176 1.88 -22.35 30.02
CA LEU A 176 1.81 -20.89 30.01
C LEU A 176 2.41 -20.27 31.28
N CYS A 177 2.27 -20.88 32.45
CA CYS A 177 2.94 -20.44 33.67
C CYS A 177 4.46 -20.44 33.46
N LYS A 178 5.02 -21.52 32.90
CA LYS A 178 6.45 -21.59 32.55
C LYS A 178 6.84 -20.52 31.54
N PHE A 179 6.06 -20.36 30.47
CA PHE A 179 6.34 -19.38 29.42
C PHE A 179 6.24 -17.93 29.91
N LEU A 180 5.23 -17.61 30.72
CA LEU A 180 4.98 -16.28 31.28
C LEU A 180 5.83 -15.98 32.53
N ASN A 181 6.56 -16.96 33.05
CA ASN A 181 7.30 -16.88 34.32
C ASN A 181 6.37 -16.53 35.49
N LYS A 182 5.28 -17.29 35.59
CA LYS A 182 4.26 -17.21 36.63
C LYS A 182 4.13 -18.55 37.34
N THR A 183 3.54 -18.53 38.53
CA THR A 183 3.22 -19.73 39.30
C THR A 183 1.76 -19.66 39.72
N VAL A 184 1.13 -20.82 39.85
CA VAL A 184 -0.22 -20.98 40.37
C VAL A 184 -0.21 -22.07 41.42
N THR A 185 -0.91 -21.84 42.53
CA THR A 185 -1.13 -22.90 43.53
C THR A 185 -2.16 -23.91 43.01
N GLU A 186 -2.24 -25.07 43.63
CA GLU A 186 -3.27 -26.07 43.30
C GLU A 186 -4.69 -25.51 43.44
N GLN A 187 -4.94 -24.70 44.47
CA GLN A 187 -6.22 -24.02 44.66
C GLN A 187 -6.52 -23.01 43.54
N GLN A 188 -5.52 -22.23 43.11
CA GLN A 188 -5.67 -21.32 41.98
C GLN A 188 -5.90 -22.09 40.67
N MET A 189 -5.19 -23.20 40.46
CA MET A 189 -5.36 -24.09 39.31
C MET A 189 -6.80 -24.63 39.24
N GLU A 190 -7.33 -25.17 40.33
CA GLU A 190 -8.73 -25.64 40.38
C GLU A 190 -9.73 -24.52 40.06
N ARG A 191 -9.52 -23.32 40.61
CA ARG A 191 -10.38 -22.16 40.35
C ARG A 191 -10.27 -21.69 38.89
N LEU A 192 -9.07 -21.69 38.30
CA LEU A 192 -8.85 -21.41 36.88
C LEU A 192 -9.59 -22.40 36.00
N LEU A 193 -9.44 -23.70 36.25
CA LEU A 193 -10.10 -24.77 35.48
C LEU A 193 -11.63 -24.64 35.51
N LYS A 194 -12.19 -24.25 36.67
CA LYS A 194 -13.62 -23.99 36.82
C LYS A 194 -14.05 -22.73 36.05
N HIS A 195 -13.39 -21.60 36.27
CA HIS A 195 -13.72 -20.30 35.66
C HIS A 195 -13.61 -20.34 34.13
N LEU A 196 -12.57 -20.98 33.63
CA LEU A 196 -12.27 -21.11 32.20
C LEU A 196 -13.05 -22.27 31.54
N SER A 197 -13.93 -22.96 32.27
CA SER A 197 -14.80 -23.97 31.70
C SER A 197 -15.80 -23.34 30.72
N PHE A 198 -16.29 -24.13 29.77
CA PHE A 198 -17.20 -23.63 28.74
C PHE A 198 -18.49 -23.05 29.32
N GLU A 199 -19.07 -23.71 30.33
CA GLU A 199 -20.32 -23.27 30.96
C GLU A 199 -20.16 -21.95 31.70
N GLU A 200 -19.03 -21.74 32.38
CA GLU A 200 -18.76 -20.50 33.12
C GLU A 200 -18.41 -19.34 32.17
N MET A 201 -17.51 -19.56 31.20
CA MET A 201 -17.17 -18.57 30.17
C MET A 201 -18.40 -18.14 29.36
N LYS A 202 -19.35 -19.05 29.10
CA LYS A 202 -20.59 -18.74 28.38
C LYS A 202 -21.52 -17.83 29.19
N LYS A 203 -21.54 -17.95 30.51
CA LYS A 203 -22.34 -17.11 31.41
C LYS A 203 -21.66 -15.80 31.78
N ASN A 204 -20.33 -15.72 31.64
CA ASN A 204 -19.55 -14.56 32.04
C ASN A 204 -19.84 -13.34 31.12
N PRO A 205 -20.43 -12.25 31.65
CA PRO A 205 -20.75 -11.07 30.84
C PRO A 205 -19.50 -10.36 30.32
N THR A 206 -18.38 -10.38 31.05
CA THR A 206 -17.16 -9.63 30.69
C THR A 206 -16.35 -10.28 29.58
N THR A 207 -16.69 -11.51 29.17
CA THR A 207 -16.04 -12.23 28.06
C THR A 207 -16.96 -12.43 26.85
N ASN A 208 -18.18 -11.91 26.89
CA ASN A 208 -19.18 -12.05 25.83
C ASN A 208 -19.32 -10.79 24.94
N HIS A 209 -18.36 -9.87 25.01
CA HIS A 209 -18.17 -8.74 24.08
C HIS A 209 -19.33 -7.73 24.05
N HIS A 210 -20.01 -7.53 25.18
CA HIS A 210 -21.12 -6.59 25.29
C HIS A 210 -20.69 -5.15 24.97
N TRP A 211 -19.46 -4.78 25.33
CA TRP A 211 -18.87 -3.48 25.01
C TRP A 211 -18.55 -3.35 23.52
N GLU A 212 -17.81 -4.29 22.90
CA GLU A 212 -17.53 -4.24 21.44
C GLU A 212 -18.85 -4.15 20.66
N TYR A 213 -19.85 -4.93 21.05
CA TYR A 213 -21.17 -4.85 20.43
C TYR A 213 -21.80 -3.48 20.58
N ALA A 214 -21.76 -2.85 21.75
CA ALA A 214 -22.31 -1.51 21.97
C ALA A 214 -21.71 -0.45 21.03
N GLN A 215 -20.41 -0.58 20.71
CA GLN A 215 -19.69 0.34 19.82
C GLN A 215 -19.98 0.13 18.32
N THR A 216 -20.57 -1.01 17.93
CA THR A 216 -20.88 -1.27 16.51
C THR A 216 -22.21 -0.64 16.07
N HIS A 217 -22.17 0.27 15.08
CA HIS A 217 -23.38 0.89 14.50
C HIS A 217 -23.80 0.24 13.16
N LEU A 218 -23.89 -1.08 13.13
CA LEU A 218 -24.25 -1.81 11.92
C LEU A 218 -25.78 -1.84 11.72
N PRO A 219 -26.28 -1.62 10.49
CA PRO A 219 -27.72 -1.39 10.21
C PRO A 219 -28.62 -2.59 10.50
N ASN A 220 -28.05 -3.80 10.59
CA ASN A 220 -28.78 -5.03 10.87
C ASN A 220 -28.40 -5.68 12.21
N ARG A 221 -27.67 -4.97 13.07
CA ARG A 221 -27.25 -5.48 14.39
C ARG A 221 -28.47 -5.87 15.23
N GLY A 222 -28.43 -7.03 15.88
CA GLY A 222 -29.47 -7.46 16.80
C GLY A 222 -30.75 -7.98 16.16
N LYS A 223 -30.88 -7.96 14.82
CA LYS A 223 -32.05 -8.53 14.11
C LYS A 223 -32.08 -10.06 14.16
N GLU A 224 -30.92 -10.68 14.30
CA GLU A 224 -30.76 -12.12 14.52
C GLU A 224 -29.57 -12.29 15.47
N VAL A 225 -29.78 -12.91 16.63
CA VAL A 225 -28.80 -12.93 17.73
C VAL A 225 -28.44 -14.35 18.12
N TYR A 226 -27.15 -14.66 18.00
CA TYR A 226 -26.54 -15.87 18.55
C TYR A 226 -25.62 -15.51 19.72
N ASN A 227 -25.54 -16.39 20.71
CA ASN A 227 -24.58 -16.29 21.81
C ASN A 227 -23.14 -16.22 21.27
N PHE A 228 -22.33 -15.28 21.76
CA PHE A 228 -20.93 -15.14 21.35
C PHE A 228 -20.14 -16.43 21.63
N THR A 229 -20.30 -16.98 22.83
CA THR A 229 -19.84 -18.32 23.20
C THR A 229 -20.90 -19.34 22.84
N ARG A 230 -20.85 -19.85 21.60
CA ARG A 230 -21.93 -20.67 21.00
C ARG A 230 -21.93 -22.13 21.46
N SER A 231 -20.96 -22.92 20.98
CA SER A 231 -20.94 -24.38 21.17
C SER A 231 -19.61 -24.93 21.69
N GLY A 232 -18.48 -24.26 21.40
CA GLY A 232 -17.15 -24.70 21.84
C GLY A 232 -16.74 -26.10 21.38
N LYS A 233 -17.48 -26.71 20.44
CA LYS A 233 -17.24 -28.08 19.96
C LYS A 233 -16.03 -28.15 19.04
N ILE A 234 -15.33 -29.28 19.09
CA ILE A 234 -14.34 -29.71 18.09
C ILE A 234 -15.09 -30.56 17.05
N GLY A 235 -14.94 -30.24 15.77
CA GLY A 235 -15.60 -30.98 14.69
C GLY A 235 -17.09 -30.67 14.56
N GLY A 236 -17.57 -29.55 15.12
CA GLY A 236 -18.96 -29.12 15.00
C GLY A 236 -19.37 -28.86 13.55
N TYR A 237 -18.40 -28.57 12.67
CA TYR A 237 -18.63 -28.44 11.24
C TYR A 237 -19.29 -29.65 10.58
N LYS A 238 -19.14 -30.85 11.14
CA LYS A 238 -19.77 -32.07 10.59
C LYS A 238 -21.30 -32.05 10.72
N GLU A 239 -21.83 -31.32 11.69
CA GLU A 239 -23.28 -31.19 11.94
C GLU A 239 -23.89 -30.05 11.10
N GLU A 240 -23.09 -29.06 10.68
CA GLU A 240 -23.59 -27.78 10.15
C GLU A 240 -23.18 -27.49 8.70
N MET A 241 -22.14 -28.14 8.17
CA MET A 241 -21.74 -28.02 6.77
C MET A 241 -22.21 -29.24 5.97
N LYS A 242 -22.61 -29.00 4.72
CA LYS A 242 -22.88 -30.09 3.79
C LYS A 242 -21.57 -30.83 3.44
N PRO A 243 -21.60 -32.16 3.19
CA PRO A 243 -20.42 -32.93 2.82
C PRO A 243 -19.62 -32.32 1.65
N GLU A 244 -20.31 -31.81 0.63
CA GLU A 244 -19.71 -31.14 -0.53
C GLU A 244 -18.90 -29.88 -0.14
N GLN A 245 -19.39 -29.10 0.83
CA GLN A 245 -18.67 -27.93 1.34
C GLN A 245 -17.45 -28.34 2.15
N ILE A 246 -17.57 -29.39 2.97
CA ILE A 246 -16.45 -29.94 3.72
C ILE A 246 -15.34 -30.39 2.76
N GLU A 247 -15.70 -31.04 1.65
CA GLU A 247 -14.74 -31.44 0.63
C GLU A 247 -14.04 -30.24 -0.02
N LYS A 248 -14.80 -29.20 -0.40
CA LYS A 248 -14.23 -27.96 -0.95
C LYS A 248 -13.26 -27.29 0.03
N VAL A 249 -13.63 -27.20 1.31
CA VAL A 249 -12.75 -26.62 2.34
C VAL A 249 -11.51 -27.50 2.58
N ASN A 250 -11.65 -28.83 2.59
CA ASN A 250 -10.51 -29.73 2.71
C ASN A 250 -9.54 -29.57 1.54
N ARG A 251 -10.07 -29.45 0.31
CA ARG A 251 -9.27 -29.16 -0.88
C ARG A 251 -8.50 -27.85 -0.75
N PHE A 252 -9.17 -26.77 -0.34
CA PHE A 252 -8.53 -25.49 -0.05
C PHE A 252 -7.41 -25.62 1.00
N ILE A 253 -7.63 -26.35 2.09
CA ILE A 253 -6.63 -26.57 3.14
C ILE A 253 -5.42 -27.33 2.56
N THR A 254 -5.65 -28.40 1.78
CA THR A 254 -4.58 -29.17 1.15
C THR A 254 -3.79 -28.32 0.16
N GLU A 255 -4.47 -27.57 -0.70
CA GLU A 255 -3.83 -26.66 -1.68
C GLU A 255 -3.01 -25.57 -0.97
N SER A 256 -3.55 -24.97 0.10
CA SER A 256 -2.81 -23.99 0.90
C SER A 256 -1.59 -24.61 1.58
N LEU A 257 -1.72 -25.78 2.20
CA LEU A 257 -0.57 -26.49 2.80
C LEU A 257 0.52 -26.78 1.75
N GLN A 258 0.15 -27.28 0.58
CA GLN A 258 1.08 -27.60 -0.51
C GLN A 258 1.76 -26.36 -1.08
N ALA A 259 1.00 -25.30 -1.37
CA ALA A 259 1.53 -24.03 -1.85
C ALA A 259 2.55 -23.45 -0.85
N ASN A 260 2.29 -23.59 0.44
CA ASN A 260 3.16 -23.11 1.49
C ASN A 260 4.34 -24.06 1.80
N GLU A 261 4.23 -25.38 1.60
CA GLU A 261 5.36 -26.34 1.69
C GLU A 261 6.39 -26.14 0.57
N VAL A 262 5.96 -25.85 -0.66
CA VAL A 262 6.86 -25.45 -1.76
C VAL A 262 7.59 -24.15 -1.41
N THR A 263 6.96 -23.28 -0.63
CA THR A 263 7.55 -22.05 -0.11
C THR A 263 8.54 -22.35 1.02
N GLN A 264 8.32 -23.39 1.84
CA GLN A 264 9.20 -23.79 2.96
C GLN A 264 10.61 -24.26 2.52
N SER A 265 10.75 -24.95 1.37
CA SER A 265 12.08 -25.32 0.86
C SER A 265 12.91 -24.11 0.45
N LYS A 266 12.25 -23.02 0.02
CA LYS A 266 12.85 -21.71 -0.23
C LYS A 266 13.04 -20.88 1.05
N TRP A 267 12.32 -21.17 2.13
CA TRP A 267 12.40 -20.44 3.40
C TRP A 267 13.77 -20.58 4.08
N LYS A 268 14.35 -21.79 4.11
CA LYS A 268 15.65 -22.02 4.78
C LYS A 268 16.86 -21.43 4.05
N SER A 269 16.80 -21.22 2.74
CA SER A 269 17.96 -20.72 1.97
C SER A 269 17.80 -19.31 1.39
N SER A 270 16.59 -18.74 1.33
CA SER A 270 16.37 -17.50 0.57
C SER A 270 15.46 -16.46 1.22
N TYR A 271 14.78 -16.76 2.34
CA TYR A 271 13.88 -15.77 2.95
C TYR A 271 14.61 -14.67 3.71
N PHE A 272 15.79 -14.95 4.26
CA PHE A 272 16.54 -14.00 5.09
C PHE A 272 17.32 -12.93 4.31
N SER A 273 17.54 -13.11 3.00
CA SER A 273 18.20 -12.10 2.16
C SER A 273 17.35 -11.60 1.00
N ALA A 274 16.55 -12.47 0.38
CA ALA A 274 15.91 -12.12 -0.88
C ALA A 274 14.52 -11.49 -0.75
N LYS A 275 13.71 -11.75 0.30
CA LYS A 275 12.32 -11.24 0.36
C LYS A 275 12.15 -9.91 1.09
N LEU A 276 13.02 -9.60 2.05
CA LEU A 276 13.17 -8.21 2.52
C LEU A 276 13.74 -7.29 1.42
N GLN A 277 14.43 -7.85 0.41
CA GLN A 277 14.90 -7.10 -0.76
C GLN A 277 13.94 -7.16 -1.97
N SER A 278 13.11 -8.20 -2.14
CA SER A 278 12.28 -8.38 -3.34
C SER A 278 10.80 -8.02 -3.22
N THR A 279 10.30 -7.63 -2.05
CA THR A 279 8.91 -7.13 -1.93
C THR A 279 8.77 -5.63 -2.23
N LEU A 280 9.78 -5.04 -2.87
CA LEU A 280 9.69 -3.75 -3.56
C LEU A 280 10.27 -3.82 -4.99
N LYS A 281 10.16 -4.97 -5.66
CA LYS A 281 9.95 -4.88 -7.11
C LYS A 281 8.57 -4.25 -7.27
N MET A 282 8.50 -3.02 -7.79
CA MET A 282 7.23 -2.43 -8.21
C MET A 282 6.55 -3.42 -9.17
N GLN A 283 5.59 -4.18 -8.66
CA GLN A 283 4.78 -5.06 -9.47
C GLN A 283 3.75 -4.19 -10.17
N TYR A 284 3.69 -4.33 -11.48
CA TYR A 284 2.71 -3.65 -12.33
C TYR A 284 1.71 -4.67 -12.82
N GLU A 285 0.44 -4.33 -12.76
CA GLU A 285 -0.65 -5.12 -13.32
C GLU A 285 -1.40 -4.33 -14.38
N GLN A 286 -2.06 -5.03 -15.29
CA GLN A 286 -2.87 -4.39 -16.30
C GLN A 286 -4.11 -3.80 -15.63
N VAL A 287 -4.41 -2.54 -15.93
CA VAL A 287 -5.60 -1.83 -15.44
C VAL A 287 -6.46 -1.41 -16.63
N THR A 288 -7.76 -1.36 -16.42
CA THR A 288 -8.74 -0.90 -17.41
C THR A 288 -9.42 0.35 -16.84
N PRO A 289 -9.32 1.52 -17.47
CA PRO A 289 -10.04 2.71 -17.02
C PRO A 289 -11.54 2.53 -17.22
N LYS A 290 -12.34 3.23 -16.40
CA LYS A 290 -13.81 3.22 -16.48
C LYS A 290 -14.33 3.69 -17.85
N SER A 291 -13.63 4.62 -18.48
CA SER A 291 -13.90 5.07 -19.84
C SER A 291 -12.60 5.49 -20.54
N TYR A 292 -12.66 5.66 -21.86
CA TYR A 292 -11.53 6.04 -22.69
C TYR A 292 -11.79 7.38 -23.40
N PRO A 293 -10.75 8.16 -23.76
CA PRO A 293 -10.89 9.41 -24.50
C PRO A 293 -11.14 9.15 -26.01
N VAL A 294 -12.23 8.46 -26.30
CA VAL A 294 -12.63 8.05 -27.66
C VAL A 294 -12.93 9.25 -28.58
N ASN A 295 -13.21 10.41 -28.01
CA ASN A 295 -13.45 11.67 -28.72
C ASN A 295 -12.17 12.44 -29.06
N LEU A 296 -11.02 12.06 -28.51
CA LEU A 296 -9.75 12.78 -28.71
C LEU A 296 -8.88 12.12 -29.79
N ILE A 297 -8.82 10.79 -29.82
CA ILE A 297 -7.97 10.03 -30.73
C ILE A 297 -8.80 8.89 -31.33
N ASP A 298 -8.88 8.87 -32.66
CA ASP A 298 -9.49 7.79 -33.43
C ASP A 298 -8.58 6.56 -33.46
N LYS A 299 -8.73 5.68 -32.47
CA LYS A 299 -8.04 4.39 -32.39
C LYS A 299 -8.87 3.38 -31.58
N ASP A 300 -8.57 2.10 -31.76
CA ASP A 300 -9.13 1.05 -30.92
C ASP A 300 -8.47 1.05 -29.54
N TRP A 301 -9.13 1.70 -28.59
CA TRP A 301 -8.69 1.77 -27.19
C TRP A 301 -8.72 0.42 -26.47
N THR A 302 -9.44 -0.58 -26.97
CA THR A 302 -9.47 -1.92 -26.35
C THR A 302 -8.14 -2.67 -26.51
N GLN A 303 -7.35 -2.32 -27.53
CA GLN A 303 -5.99 -2.84 -27.70
C GLN A 303 -4.95 -2.13 -26.82
N ARG A 304 -5.32 -0.98 -26.23
CA ARG A 304 -4.41 -0.18 -25.41
C ARG A 304 -4.27 -0.81 -24.02
N LYS A 305 -3.22 -1.62 -23.85
CA LYS A 305 -2.85 -2.18 -22.54
C LYS A 305 -2.26 -1.10 -21.64
N LEU A 306 -2.91 -0.81 -20.52
CA LEU A 306 -2.47 0.16 -19.53
C LEU A 306 -2.03 -0.57 -18.27
N TYR A 307 -1.02 -0.04 -17.58
CA TYR A 307 -0.45 -0.69 -16.42
C TYR A 307 -0.23 0.30 -15.29
N PHE A 308 -0.57 -0.12 -14.09
CA PHE A 308 -0.37 0.66 -12.88
C PHE A 308 0.24 -0.19 -11.77
N SER A 309 0.74 0.46 -10.72
CA SER A 309 1.32 -0.24 -9.58
C SER A 309 0.25 -1.14 -8.96
N SER A 310 0.50 -2.46 -8.91
CA SER A 310 -0.43 -3.47 -8.39
C SER A 310 -0.95 -3.15 -6.99
N PRO A 311 -0.10 -2.78 -6.02
CA PRO A 311 -0.62 -2.41 -4.71
C PRO A 311 -1.48 -1.11 -4.73
N ALA A 312 -1.41 -0.28 -5.78
CA ALA A 312 -2.19 0.95 -5.97
C ALA A 312 -3.20 0.87 -7.12
N LYS A 313 -3.61 -0.34 -7.54
CA LYS A 313 -4.39 -0.57 -8.77
C LYS A 313 -5.75 0.15 -8.84
N SER A 314 -6.30 0.56 -7.70
CA SER A 314 -7.56 1.30 -7.58
C SER A 314 -7.41 2.81 -7.76
N MET A 315 -6.19 3.36 -7.78
CA MET A 315 -5.98 4.80 -7.99
C MET A 315 -6.59 5.32 -9.30
N PRO A 316 -6.42 4.63 -10.45
CA PRO A 316 -6.96 5.12 -11.71
C PRO A 316 -8.47 5.35 -11.67
N ASP A 317 -9.23 4.51 -10.95
CA ASP A 317 -10.68 4.69 -10.78
C ASP A 317 -11.04 5.95 -9.98
N VAL A 318 -10.19 6.31 -9.02
CA VAL A 318 -10.35 7.51 -8.19
C VAL A 318 -9.98 8.76 -8.98
N VAL A 319 -8.87 8.70 -9.73
CA VAL A 319 -8.45 9.79 -10.61
C VAL A 319 -9.47 10.03 -11.72
N HIS A 320 -10.03 8.97 -12.29
CA HIS A 320 -11.04 9.07 -13.35
C HIS A 320 -12.23 9.96 -12.95
N ASP A 321 -12.70 9.84 -11.71
CA ASP A 321 -13.88 10.55 -11.20
C ASP A 321 -13.55 11.90 -10.53
N MET A 322 -12.28 12.28 -10.48
CA MET A 322 -11.83 13.53 -9.86
C MET A 322 -12.39 14.76 -10.58
N GLU A 323 -12.78 15.77 -9.81
CA GLU A 323 -13.18 17.07 -10.36
C GLU A 323 -11.99 17.83 -10.98
N VAL A 324 -12.16 18.20 -12.25
CA VAL A 324 -11.24 19.08 -12.99
C VAL A 324 -11.86 20.46 -13.12
N LEU A 325 -11.15 21.51 -12.72
CA LEU A 325 -11.59 22.89 -12.90
C LEU A 325 -11.18 23.39 -14.30
N SER A 326 -11.94 24.32 -14.86
CA SER A 326 -11.72 24.83 -16.23
C SER A 326 -10.40 25.59 -16.40
N ASP A 327 -9.89 26.14 -15.30
CA ASP A 327 -8.65 26.92 -15.22
C ASP A 327 -7.47 26.12 -14.62
N ASP A 328 -7.63 24.81 -14.42
CA ASP A 328 -6.52 23.92 -14.08
C ASP A 328 -5.44 23.92 -15.17
N VAL A 329 -4.19 23.82 -14.72
CA VAL A 329 -3.02 23.60 -15.58
C VAL A 329 -2.33 22.30 -15.18
N TRP A 330 -2.41 21.30 -16.05
CA TRP A 330 -1.83 19.98 -15.85
C TRP A 330 -0.44 19.89 -16.45
N ILE A 331 0.51 19.30 -15.74
CA ILE A 331 1.86 19.01 -16.22
C ILE A 331 2.02 17.50 -16.21
N VAL A 332 1.94 16.91 -17.39
CA VAL A 332 1.97 15.45 -17.58
C VAL A 332 3.26 15.06 -18.27
N THR A 333 3.99 14.11 -17.70
CA THR A 333 5.18 13.54 -18.36
C THR A 333 5.31 12.08 -18.01
N ASN A 334 6.01 11.30 -18.82
CA ASN A 334 6.63 10.09 -18.26
C ASN A 334 7.69 10.50 -17.20
N PRO A 335 7.96 9.71 -16.14
CA PRO A 335 8.93 10.09 -15.13
C PRO A 335 10.31 10.42 -15.73
N LYS A 336 10.97 11.44 -15.17
CA LYS A 336 12.34 11.87 -15.51
C LYS A 336 12.51 12.53 -16.89
N CYS A 337 11.41 12.96 -17.51
CA CYS A 337 11.41 13.68 -18.79
C CYS A 337 11.50 15.22 -18.65
N GLY A 338 11.78 15.78 -17.46
CA GLY A 338 11.90 17.24 -17.26
C GLY A 338 10.78 17.89 -16.45
N THR A 339 9.95 17.09 -15.79
CA THR A 339 8.77 17.52 -15.02
C THR A 339 9.06 18.65 -14.05
N THR A 340 10.07 18.50 -13.17
CA THR A 340 10.45 19.51 -12.17
C THR A 340 10.81 20.85 -12.79
N TRP A 341 11.49 20.83 -13.93
CA TRP A 341 11.89 22.05 -14.64
C TRP A 341 10.67 22.77 -15.22
N MET A 342 9.74 22.00 -15.79
CA MET A 342 8.48 22.53 -16.31
C MET A 342 7.53 23.00 -15.19
N GLN A 343 7.43 22.27 -14.08
CA GLN A 343 6.63 22.66 -12.91
C GLN A 343 7.08 24.00 -12.35
N GLU A 344 8.38 24.18 -12.14
CA GLU A 344 8.91 25.43 -11.61
C GLU A 344 8.65 26.60 -12.57
N LEU A 345 8.88 26.39 -13.87
CA LEU A 345 8.59 27.40 -14.89
C LEU A 345 7.12 27.79 -14.92
N VAL A 346 6.22 26.81 -15.05
CA VAL A 346 4.78 27.05 -15.15
C VAL A 346 4.25 27.70 -13.87
N TRP A 347 4.68 27.24 -12.70
CA TRP A 347 4.27 27.84 -11.43
C TRP A 347 4.69 29.31 -11.35
N LEU A 348 5.92 29.66 -11.76
CA LEU A 348 6.38 31.04 -11.82
C LEU A 348 5.56 31.87 -12.82
N LEU A 349 5.26 31.36 -14.01
CA LEU A 349 4.42 32.08 -14.99
C LEU A 349 2.99 32.32 -14.48
N MET A 350 2.42 31.34 -13.78
CA MET A 350 1.06 31.44 -13.21
C MET A 350 1.00 32.44 -12.05
N ASN A 351 2.10 32.61 -11.31
CA ASN A 351 2.23 33.47 -10.14
C ASN A 351 3.09 34.71 -10.42
N ASP A 352 2.99 35.26 -11.64
CA ASP A 352 3.55 36.55 -12.07
C ASP A 352 5.06 36.71 -11.77
N CYS A 353 5.80 35.62 -11.96
CA CYS A 353 7.23 35.50 -11.69
C CYS A 353 7.61 35.85 -10.23
N ASN A 354 6.79 35.45 -9.26
CA ASN A 354 7.11 35.61 -7.84
C ASN A 354 8.15 34.57 -7.36
N PHE A 355 9.43 34.87 -7.58
CA PHE A 355 10.56 34.02 -7.19
C PHE A 355 10.71 33.86 -5.67
N GLU A 356 10.31 34.86 -4.88
CA GLU A 356 10.38 34.77 -3.40
C GLU A 356 9.38 33.73 -2.89
N ALA A 357 8.16 33.76 -3.41
CA ALA A 357 7.15 32.76 -3.09
C ALA A 357 7.57 31.36 -3.58
N ALA A 358 8.19 31.24 -4.76
CA ALA A 358 8.71 29.97 -5.26
C ALA A 358 9.78 29.36 -4.34
N LEU A 359 10.62 30.19 -3.70
CA LEU A 359 11.65 29.78 -2.75
C LEU A 359 11.13 29.59 -1.31
N SER A 360 9.93 30.06 -1.00
CA SER A 360 9.35 29.98 0.35
C SER A 360 8.73 28.61 0.69
N LYS A 361 8.42 27.80 -0.33
CA LYS A 361 7.75 26.50 -0.19
C LYS A 361 8.30 25.50 -1.20
N ASP A 362 8.37 24.24 -0.77
CA ASP A 362 8.75 23.12 -1.62
C ASP A 362 7.81 23.00 -2.84
N LEU A 363 8.38 22.61 -3.98
CA LEU A 363 7.68 22.53 -5.26
C LEU A 363 6.46 21.61 -5.19
N GLU A 364 6.54 20.54 -4.41
CA GLU A 364 5.47 19.55 -4.26
C GLU A 364 4.24 20.12 -3.52
N LEU A 365 4.42 21.17 -2.70
CA LEU A 365 3.31 21.88 -2.05
C LEU A 365 2.71 22.96 -2.96
N ARG A 366 3.49 23.42 -3.95
CA ARG A 366 3.11 24.46 -4.92
C ARG A 366 2.43 23.86 -6.16
N SER A 367 2.90 22.69 -6.58
CA SER A 367 2.38 21.88 -7.68
C SER A 367 2.42 20.39 -7.28
N PRO A 368 1.36 19.90 -6.61
CA PRO A 368 1.28 18.54 -6.11
C PRO A 368 1.39 17.49 -7.21
N PHE A 369 2.10 16.40 -6.89
CA PHE A 369 2.13 15.18 -7.69
C PHE A 369 0.93 14.31 -7.31
N LEU A 370 -0.10 14.28 -8.17
CA LEU A 370 -1.40 13.66 -7.91
C LEU A 370 -1.30 12.21 -7.40
N GLU A 371 -0.40 11.41 -7.97
CA GLU A 371 -0.28 9.99 -7.62
C GLU A 371 0.56 9.74 -6.37
N PHE A 372 1.34 10.72 -5.87
CA PHE A 372 2.39 10.50 -4.88
C PHE A 372 1.88 9.88 -3.58
N ASP A 373 1.00 10.58 -2.87
CA ASP A 373 0.50 10.14 -1.56
C ASP A 373 -0.25 8.82 -1.67
N TYR A 374 -0.97 8.58 -2.77
CA TYR A 374 -1.62 7.29 -2.99
C TYR A 374 -0.59 6.17 -3.22
N LEU A 375 0.46 6.43 -3.99
CA LEU A 375 1.56 5.51 -4.26
C LEU A 375 2.40 5.18 -3.02
N ILE A 376 2.31 5.95 -1.93
CA ILE A 376 2.97 5.67 -0.66
C ILE A 376 2.00 5.13 0.40
N HIS A 377 0.86 5.79 0.59
CA HIS A 377 -0.04 5.60 1.73
C HIS A 377 -1.32 4.84 1.41
N ARG A 378 -1.67 4.67 0.11
CA ARG A 378 -2.91 4.02 -0.34
C ARG A 378 -4.19 4.69 0.20
N ASP A 379 -4.09 5.99 0.42
CA ASP A 379 -5.14 6.81 1.02
C ASP A 379 -5.62 7.83 -0.02
N VAL A 380 -6.93 7.80 -0.30
CA VAL A 380 -7.57 8.66 -1.30
C VAL A 380 -7.57 10.12 -0.86
N ASP A 381 -7.92 10.38 0.39
CA ASP A 381 -8.04 11.74 0.92
C ASP A 381 -6.68 12.41 0.94
N ARG A 382 -5.62 11.69 1.37
CA ARG A 382 -4.25 12.20 1.30
C ARG A 382 -3.77 12.50 -0.11
N ALA A 383 -4.25 11.76 -1.11
CA ALA A 383 -3.84 11.95 -2.50
C ALA A 383 -4.56 13.13 -3.17
N LEU A 384 -5.87 13.27 -2.94
CA LEU A 384 -6.68 14.29 -3.60
C LEU A 384 -6.65 15.64 -2.86
N LYS A 385 -6.58 15.63 -1.53
CA LYS A 385 -6.66 16.85 -0.72
C LYS A 385 -5.59 17.90 -1.05
N PRO A 386 -4.31 17.57 -1.29
CA PRO A 386 -3.32 18.57 -1.71
C PRO A 386 -3.72 19.32 -2.97
N VAL A 387 -4.42 18.66 -3.91
CA VAL A 387 -4.91 19.31 -5.13
C VAL A 387 -6.22 20.07 -4.86
N GLN A 388 -7.11 19.54 -4.02
CA GLN A 388 -8.38 20.19 -3.67
C GLN A 388 -8.17 21.49 -2.86
N ASP A 389 -7.14 21.53 -2.00
CA ASP A 389 -6.84 22.66 -1.13
C ASP A 389 -6.04 23.77 -1.85
N LEU A 390 -5.58 23.54 -3.10
CA LEU A 390 -4.88 24.57 -3.87
C LEU A 390 -5.84 25.69 -4.31
N PRO A 391 -5.42 26.97 -4.23
CA PRO A 391 -6.17 28.04 -4.84
C PRO A 391 -6.20 27.89 -6.37
N SER A 392 -7.33 28.23 -6.97
CA SER A 392 -7.46 28.29 -8.42
C SER A 392 -6.73 29.52 -9.00
N PRO A 393 -6.04 29.42 -10.15
CA PRO A 393 -5.83 28.23 -10.98
C PRO A 393 -4.82 27.24 -10.39
N ARG A 394 -5.15 25.94 -10.39
CA ARG A 394 -4.30 24.87 -9.82
C ARG A 394 -3.25 24.42 -10.83
N VAL A 395 -2.00 24.21 -10.38
CA VAL A 395 -0.93 23.61 -11.20
C VAL A 395 -0.65 22.19 -10.73
N ILE A 396 -1.04 21.17 -11.50
CA ILE A 396 -1.09 19.77 -11.05
C ILE A 396 -0.06 18.93 -11.83
N LYS A 397 0.78 18.16 -11.15
CA LYS A 397 1.70 17.21 -11.78
C LYS A 397 1.09 15.81 -11.83
N SER A 398 1.26 15.14 -12.97
CA SER A 398 0.94 13.73 -13.12
C SER A 398 1.91 12.98 -14.03
N HIS A 399 2.03 11.67 -13.83
CA HIS A 399 2.75 10.74 -14.68
C HIS A 399 1.84 9.68 -15.32
N LEU A 400 0.52 9.91 -15.32
CA LEU A 400 -0.47 9.01 -15.89
C LEU A 400 -0.51 9.10 -17.42
N GLN A 401 -0.74 7.96 -18.05
CA GLN A 401 -1.08 7.90 -19.47
C GLN A 401 -2.42 8.59 -19.73
N LEU A 402 -2.67 9.03 -20.97
CA LEU A 402 -3.84 9.84 -21.34
C LEU A 402 -5.16 9.23 -20.85
N ALA A 403 -5.34 7.92 -21.02
CA ALA A 403 -6.55 7.20 -20.62
C ALA A 403 -6.70 6.94 -19.11
N LEU A 404 -5.67 7.20 -18.30
CA LEU A 404 -5.72 7.10 -16.84
C LEU A 404 -5.86 8.46 -16.15
N LEU A 405 -5.82 9.57 -16.90
CA LEU A 405 -6.14 10.92 -16.39
C LEU A 405 -7.64 11.05 -16.09
N PRO A 406 -8.07 12.09 -15.35
CA PRO A 406 -9.49 12.31 -15.06
C PRO A 406 -10.32 12.44 -16.34
N ALA A 407 -11.49 11.81 -16.39
CA ALA A 407 -12.35 11.86 -17.58
C ALA A 407 -12.80 13.29 -17.93
N GLN A 408 -13.07 14.10 -16.90
CA GLN A 408 -13.43 15.51 -17.06
C GLN A 408 -12.33 16.34 -17.75
N LEU A 409 -11.07 15.90 -17.71
CA LEU A 409 -9.98 16.58 -18.42
C LEU A 409 -10.17 16.50 -19.94
N TRP A 410 -10.67 15.37 -20.44
CA TRP A 410 -10.93 15.13 -21.86
C TRP A 410 -12.17 15.89 -22.35
N GLU A 411 -13.16 16.09 -21.46
CA GLU A 411 -14.40 16.80 -21.74
C GLU A 411 -14.22 18.31 -21.68
N LYS A 412 -13.65 18.81 -20.57
CA LYS A 412 -13.48 20.24 -20.32
C LYS A 412 -12.31 20.83 -21.09
N LYS A 413 -11.38 19.99 -21.57
CA LYS A 413 -10.17 20.42 -22.27
C LYS A 413 -9.39 21.47 -21.46
N ALA A 414 -9.25 21.25 -20.14
CA ALA A 414 -8.43 22.12 -19.29
C ALA A 414 -6.96 22.05 -19.74
N LYS A 415 -6.19 23.11 -19.55
CA LYS A 415 -4.85 23.23 -20.15
C LYS A 415 -3.94 22.11 -19.65
N LEU A 416 -3.29 21.42 -20.58
CA LEU A 416 -2.32 20.37 -20.29
C LEU A 416 -1.01 20.62 -21.04
N ILE A 417 0.08 20.51 -20.30
CA ILE A 417 1.46 20.64 -20.77
C ILE A 417 2.10 19.26 -20.73
N TYR A 418 2.59 18.79 -21.87
CA TYR A 418 3.29 17.52 -21.99
C TYR A 418 4.77 17.71 -22.31
N VAL A 419 5.65 17.02 -21.59
CA VAL A 419 7.10 17.04 -21.85
C VAL A 419 7.62 15.64 -22.13
N PHE A 420 8.15 15.44 -23.34
CA PHE A 420 8.82 14.21 -23.74
C PHE A 420 10.35 14.29 -23.61
N ARG A 421 11.01 13.14 -23.44
CA ARG A 421 12.47 13.02 -23.47
C ARG A 421 12.82 11.65 -24.04
N ASP A 422 13.98 11.54 -24.70
CA ASP A 422 14.50 10.25 -25.16
C ASP A 422 14.41 9.22 -24.03
N PRO A 423 13.67 8.11 -24.23
CA PRO A 423 13.49 7.09 -23.21
C PRO A 423 14.81 6.59 -22.62
N LYS A 424 15.88 6.50 -23.41
CA LYS A 424 17.20 6.03 -22.94
C LYS A 424 17.75 6.94 -21.86
N ASP A 425 17.73 8.26 -22.07
CA ASP A 425 18.18 9.24 -21.09
C ASP A 425 17.26 9.27 -19.85
N ALA A 426 15.94 9.14 -20.05
CA ALA A 426 14.97 9.11 -18.97
C ALA A 426 15.15 7.86 -18.09
N TRP A 427 15.42 6.69 -18.67
CA TRP A 427 15.65 5.45 -17.94
C TRP A 427 16.90 5.52 -17.07
N ILE A 428 18.01 6.06 -17.59
CA ILE A 428 19.23 6.30 -16.81
C ILE A 428 18.94 7.25 -15.65
N SER A 429 18.21 8.34 -15.89
CA SER A 429 17.81 9.24 -14.81
C SER A 429 16.91 8.55 -13.78
N GLY A 430 16.04 7.63 -14.21
CA GLY A 430 15.20 6.80 -13.35
C GLY A 430 15.98 5.78 -12.54
N TYR A 431 17.09 5.26 -13.06
CA TYR A 431 18.01 4.39 -12.34
C TYR A 431 18.60 5.12 -11.12
N TYR A 432 19.28 6.26 -11.34
CA TYR A 432 19.94 6.99 -10.26
C TYR A 432 18.96 7.52 -9.21
N HIS A 433 17.78 7.96 -9.65
CA HIS A 433 16.70 8.32 -8.74
C HIS A 433 16.26 7.11 -7.89
N GLY A 434 16.05 5.95 -8.52
CA GLY A 434 15.70 4.70 -7.84
C GLY A 434 16.77 4.20 -6.86
N VAL A 435 18.06 4.42 -7.16
CA VAL A 435 19.18 4.14 -6.24
C VAL A 435 19.10 5.06 -5.01
N THR A 436 18.92 6.36 -5.23
CA THR A 436 18.87 7.38 -4.16
C THR A 436 17.76 7.12 -3.15
N ILE A 437 16.57 6.77 -3.64
CA ILE A 437 15.42 6.42 -2.78
C ILE A 437 15.46 4.96 -2.28
N GLY A 438 16.50 4.21 -2.65
CA GLY A 438 16.81 2.89 -2.12
C GLY A 438 16.22 1.69 -2.86
N PHE A 439 15.25 1.88 -3.76
CA PHE A 439 14.61 0.79 -4.52
C PHE A 439 15.56 0.00 -5.43
N ARG A 440 16.65 0.64 -5.87
CA ARG A 440 17.65 0.02 -6.77
C ARG A 440 19.03 -0.09 -6.12
N TYR A 441 19.13 0.12 -4.80
CA TYR A 441 20.40 0.02 -4.09
C TYR A 441 21.04 -1.37 -4.30
N GLY A 442 22.31 -1.39 -4.72
CA GLY A 442 23.05 -2.62 -5.00
C GLY A 442 22.80 -3.25 -6.38
N THR A 443 21.93 -2.67 -7.21
CA THR A 443 21.76 -3.06 -8.63
C THR A 443 22.62 -2.15 -9.49
N THR A 444 23.40 -2.69 -10.44
CA THR A 444 24.19 -1.85 -11.36
C THR A 444 23.32 -1.24 -12.46
N LEU A 445 23.77 -0.16 -13.10
CA LEU A 445 23.08 0.43 -14.26
C LEU A 445 22.91 -0.59 -15.37
N GLU A 446 23.94 -1.43 -15.59
CA GLU A 446 23.91 -2.49 -16.58
C GLU A 446 22.80 -3.52 -16.29
N GLN A 447 22.75 -4.04 -15.06
CA GLN A 447 21.72 -4.98 -14.62
C GLN A 447 20.34 -4.37 -14.75
N TYR A 448 20.17 -3.11 -14.33
CA TYR A 448 18.90 -2.40 -14.46
C TYR A 448 18.43 -2.31 -15.91
N MET A 449 19.29 -1.90 -16.82
CA MET A 449 18.94 -1.76 -18.24
C MET A 449 18.62 -3.10 -18.88
N ASN A 450 19.41 -4.14 -18.57
CA ASN A 450 19.15 -5.50 -19.03
C ASN A 450 17.81 -6.04 -18.51
N ASP A 451 17.51 -5.82 -17.23
CA ASP A 451 16.23 -6.20 -16.63
C ASP A 451 15.08 -5.39 -17.23
N LEU A 452 15.23 -4.07 -17.40
CA LEU A 452 14.20 -3.21 -17.98
C LEU A 452 13.79 -3.68 -19.38
N LEU A 453 14.77 -3.96 -20.24
CA LEU A 453 14.56 -4.35 -21.64
C LEU A 453 14.08 -5.80 -21.79
N LYS A 454 14.39 -6.69 -20.82
CA LYS A 454 13.86 -8.07 -20.79
C LYS A 454 12.50 -8.16 -20.12
N SER A 455 12.24 -7.26 -19.17
CA SER A 455 11.06 -7.33 -18.34
C SER A 455 9.86 -6.78 -19.08
N GLU A 456 8.73 -7.33 -18.70
CA GLU A 456 7.46 -6.68 -18.86
C GLU A 456 7.44 -5.25 -18.23
N ALA A 457 8.42 -4.75 -17.47
CA ALA A 457 8.40 -3.37 -16.95
C ALA A 457 8.48 -2.28 -18.05
N ALA A 458 8.78 -2.67 -19.30
CA ALA A 458 8.51 -1.86 -20.48
C ALA A 458 7.01 -1.54 -20.69
N LYS A 459 6.11 -2.16 -19.91
CA LYS A 459 4.64 -2.01 -19.88
C LYS A 459 4.11 -0.58 -19.71
N ARG A 460 4.85 0.35 -19.08
CA ARG A 460 4.43 1.78 -19.06
C ARG A 460 4.63 2.47 -20.40
N ASP A 461 5.42 1.85 -21.29
CA ASP A 461 5.78 2.25 -22.65
C ASP A 461 5.87 3.77 -22.84
N PRO A 462 7.04 4.38 -22.57
CA PRO A 462 7.20 5.82 -22.66
C PRO A 462 6.97 6.36 -24.08
N VAL A 463 7.09 5.51 -25.10
CA VAL A 463 6.87 5.88 -26.50
C VAL A 463 5.37 5.97 -26.76
N LEU A 464 4.59 4.93 -26.41
CA LEU A 464 3.12 4.99 -26.53
C LEU A 464 2.51 6.09 -25.66
N HIS A 465 3.07 6.31 -24.46
CA HIS A 465 2.69 7.43 -23.60
C HIS A 465 2.86 8.76 -24.35
N ALA A 466 3.98 8.98 -25.04
CA ALA A 466 4.25 10.22 -25.75
C ALA A 466 3.43 10.39 -27.04
N ILE A 467 3.20 9.30 -27.77
CA ILE A 467 2.44 9.31 -29.04
C ILE A 467 1.02 9.82 -28.83
N GLU A 468 0.37 9.40 -27.75
CA GLU A 468 -1.00 9.85 -27.42
C GLU A 468 -1.07 11.39 -27.29
N PHE A 469 -0.13 12.00 -26.56
CA PHE A 469 -0.09 13.46 -26.44
C PHE A 469 0.45 14.15 -27.70
N TYR A 470 1.35 13.50 -28.44
CA TYR A 470 1.87 14.03 -29.70
C TYR A 470 0.78 14.13 -30.77
N GLN A 471 -0.14 13.16 -30.85
CA GLN A 471 -1.29 13.23 -31.74
C GLN A 471 -2.20 14.44 -31.42
N LEU A 472 -2.30 14.80 -30.14
CA LEU A 472 -3.08 15.94 -29.66
C LEU A 472 -2.32 17.27 -29.65
N ARG A 473 -1.05 17.32 -30.10
CA ARG A 473 -0.18 18.51 -29.97
C ARG A 473 -0.70 19.79 -30.62
N ASN A 474 -1.61 19.67 -31.58
CA ASN A 474 -2.21 20.79 -32.30
C ASN A 474 -3.54 21.25 -31.67
N GLU A 475 -4.04 20.54 -30.66
CA GLU A 475 -5.21 20.97 -29.91
C GLU A 475 -4.87 22.22 -29.07
N PRO A 476 -5.77 23.22 -28.99
CA PRO A 476 -5.48 24.49 -28.32
C PRO A 476 -5.29 24.38 -26.80
N TRP A 477 -5.70 23.25 -26.20
CA TRP A 477 -5.56 22.97 -24.77
C TRP A 477 -4.35 22.11 -24.44
N ILE A 478 -3.55 21.69 -25.44
CA ILE A 478 -2.33 20.91 -25.28
C ILE A 478 -1.13 21.76 -25.68
N TYR A 479 -0.16 21.86 -24.78
CA TYR A 479 1.18 22.33 -25.12
C TYR A 479 2.16 21.15 -25.06
N TYR A 480 2.60 20.68 -26.22
CA TYR A 480 3.58 19.61 -26.33
C TYR A 480 4.98 20.20 -26.53
N THR A 481 5.96 19.77 -25.73
CA THR A 481 7.37 20.08 -25.92
C THR A 481 8.24 18.89 -25.56
N SER A 482 9.54 19.01 -25.78
CA SER A 482 10.53 18.04 -25.33
C SER A 482 11.57 18.66 -24.39
N PHE A 483 12.22 17.82 -23.59
CA PHE A 483 13.40 18.19 -22.82
C PHE A 483 14.52 18.71 -23.73
N ASN A 484 14.62 18.18 -24.96
CA ASN A 484 15.58 18.63 -25.96
C ASN A 484 15.30 20.08 -26.36
N GLN A 485 14.04 20.43 -26.61
CA GLN A 485 13.65 21.81 -26.93
C GLN A 485 13.90 22.77 -25.77
N MET A 486 13.58 22.36 -24.53
CA MET A 486 13.89 23.16 -23.35
C MET A 486 15.39 23.41 -23.18
N LYS A 487 16.23 22.43 -23.55
CA LYS A 487 17.70 22.56 -23.52
C LYS A 487 18.27 23.37 -24.68
N LEU A 488 17.65 23.29 -25.85
CA LEU A 488 18.09 23.99 -27.05
C LEU A 488 17.80 25.48 -26.96
N ASP A 489 16.56 25.85 -26.64
CA ASP A 489 16.12 27.24 -26.52
C ASP A 489 15.01 27.39 -25.47
N LEU A 490 15.43 27.52 -24.22
CA LEU A 490 14.49 27.73 -23.11
C LEU A 490 13.68 29.01 -23.28
N ARG A 491 14.28 30.08 -23.84
CA ARG A 491 13.60 31.36 -24.03
C ARG A 491 12.40 31.18 -24.95
N LYS A 492 12.58 30.48 -26.06
CA LYS A 492 11.49 30.18 -27.00
C LYS A 492 10.38 29.35 -26.36
N VAL A 493 10.74 28.36 -25.54
CA VAL A 493 9.77 27.56 -24.78
C VAL A 493 8.97 28.45 -23.81
N ILE A 494 9.61 29.38 -23.10
CA ILE A 494 8.93 30.32 -22.20
C ILE A 494 7.97 31.23 -22.98
N GLU A 495 8.39 31.77 -24.13
CA GLU A 495 7.54 32.61 -24.98
C GLU A 495 6.29 31.86 -25.48
N ASN A 496 6.46 30.60 -25.91
CA ASN A 496 5.35 29.79 -26.37
C ASN A 496 4.40 29.39 -25.22
N LEU A 497 4.95 29.08 -24.03
CA LEU A 497 4.15 28.85 -22.83
C LEU A 497 3.39 30.10 -22.39
N CYS A 498 3.98 31.29 -22.49
CA CYS A 498 3.29 32.56 -22.21
C CYS A 498 2.06 32.71 -23.12
N LYS A 499 2.21 32.45 -24.43
CA LYS A 499 1.08 32.44 -25.36
C LYS A 499 0.01 31.40 -24.99
N PHE A 500 0.43 30.18 -24.71
CA PHE A 500 -0.48 29.09 -24.33
C PHE A 500 -1.24 29.36 -23.02
N LEU A 501 -0.55 29.87 -22.00
CA LEU A 501 -1.11 30.18 -20.69
C LEU A 501 -1.85 31.52 -20.65
N ASN A 502 -1.79 32.33 -21.72
CA ASN A 502 -2.26 33.71 -21.75
C ASN A 502 -1.60 34.58 -20.65
N LYS A 503 -0.27 34.49 -20.59
CA LYS A 503 0.61 35.25 -19.69
C LYS A 503 1.59 36.08 -20.51
N SER A 504 2.22 37.04 -19.87
CA SER A 504 3.28 37.87 -20.45
C SER A 504 4.42 38.00 -19.46
N VAL A 505 5.64 38.04 -19.95
CA VAL A 505 6.84 38.33 -19.16
C VAL A 505 7.58 39.50 -19.78
N THR A 506 8.08 40.41 -18.95
CA THR A 506 9.00 41.46 -19.41
C THR A 506 10.37 40.86 -19.71
N GLU A 507 11.22 41.60 -20.44
CA GLU A 507 12.61 41.17 -20.67
C GLU A 507 13.37 40.92 -19.36
N GLN A 508 13.17 41.76 -18.35
CA GLN A 508 13.79 41.58 -17.03
C GLN A 508 13.30 40.29 -16.35
N GLN A 509 12.00 39.99 -16.43
CA GLN A 509 11.45 38.74 -15.90
C GLN A 509 11.98 37.53 -16.69
N MET A 510 12.09 37.64 -18.02
CA MET A 510 12.67 36.61 -18.89
C MET A 510 14.12 36.31 -18.51
N GLU A 511 14.97 37.33 -18.38
CA GLU A 511 16.36 37.16 -17.94
C GLU A 511 16.45 36.46 -16.58
N ARG A 512 15.61 36.86 -15.62
CA ARG A 512 15.57 36.25 -14.29
C ARG A 512 15.06 34.81 -14.33
N LEU A 513 14.05 34.50 -15.15
CA LEU A 513 13.56 33.15 -15.38
C LEU A 513 14.66 32.26 -15.97
N LEU A 514 15.33 32.71 -17.04
CA LEU A 514 16.42 31.95 -17.68
C LEU A 514 17.57 31.66 -16.72
N LYS A 515 17.92 32.62 -15.85
CA LYS A 515 18.91 32.42 -14.80
C LYS A 515 18.44 31.41 -13.75
N HIS A 516 17.26 31.61 -13.17
CA HIS A 516 16.69 30.75 -12.11
C HIS A 516 16.51 29.30 -12.58
N LEU A 517 16.05 29.13 -13.81
CA LEU A 517 15.79 27.84 -14.44
C LEU A 517 17.05 27.23 -15.09
N SER A 518 18.21 27.86 -14.96
CA SER A 518 19.47 27.30 -15.41
C SER A 518 19.81 26.04 -14.60
N PHE A 519 20.57 25.13 -15.21
CA PHE A 519 20.93 23.87 -14.56
C PHE A 519 21.67 24.08 -13.24
N GLU A 520 22.60 25.04 -13.18
CA GLU A 520 23.39 25.33 -11.99
C GLU A 520 22.55 25.86 -10.82
N GLU A 521 21.55 26.70 -11.10
CA GLU A 521 20.66 27.25 -10.07
C GLU A 521 19.64 26.21 -9.61
N MET A 522 18.97 25.51 -10.54
CA MET A 522 18.02 24.43 -10.22
C MET A 522 18.67 23.31 -9.39
N LYS A 523 19.95 23.01 -9.66
CA LYS A 523 20.70 21.99 -8.91
C LYS A 523 20.97 22.41 -7.46
N LYS A 524 21.11 23.70 -7.18
CA LYS A 524 21.35 24.24 -5.83
C LYS A 524 20.05 24.57 -5.10
N ASN A 525 18.95 24.75 -5.82
CA ASN A 525 17.68 25.18 -5.23
C ASN A 525 17.08 24.09 -4.31
N PRO A 526 16.95 24.34 -3.00
CA PRO A 526 16.47 23.33 -2.05
C PRO A 526 14.99 22.97 -2.28
N THR A 527 14.19 23.90 -2.79
CA THR A 527 12.73 23.73 -2.96
C THR A 527 12.35 22.92 -4.19
N THR A 528 13.29 22.71 -5.13
CA THR A 528 13.05 21.93 -6.36
C THR A 528 13.81 20.61 -6.39
N ASN A 529 14.54 20.27 -5.33
CA ASN A 529 15.36 19.06 -5.23
C ASN A 529 14.66 17.90 -4.50
N HIS A 530 13.34 17.98 -4.31
CA HIS A 530 12.48 16.89 -3.83
C HIS A 530 12.81 16.40 -2.42
N HIS A 531 13.43 17.25 -1.57
CA HIS A 531 13.72 16.89 -0.19
C HIS A 531 12.45 16.59 0.61
N TRP A 532 11.37 17.35 0.37
CA TRP A 532 10.06 17.11 0.98
C TRP A 532 9.44 15.78 0.56
N GLU A 533 9.46 15.47 -0.74
CA GLU A 533 8.98 14.19 -1.28
C GLU A 533 9.79 13.03 -0.67
N TYR A 534 11.13 13.16 -0.66
CA TYR A 534 12.03 12.15 -0.12
C TYR A 534 11.81 11.90 1.37
N ALA A 535 11.56 12.93 2.17
CA ALA A 535 11.31 12.81 3.60
C ALA A 535 10.14 11.87 3.93
N GLN A 536 9.13 11.81 3.04
CA GLN A 536 7.92 11.00 3.19
C GLN A 536 8.07 9.55 2.71
N THR A 537 9.10 9.25 1.91
CA THR A 537 9.38 7.89 1.47
C THR A 537 10.13 7.09 2.54
N HIS A 538 9.75 5.84 2.79
CA HIS A 538 10.45 4.95 3.70
C HIS A 538 10.99 3.72 2.98
N HIS A 539 12.32 3.67 2.80
CA HIS A 539 13.01 2.49 2.29
C HIS A 539 14.24 2.19 3.16
N GLN A 540 14.46 0.91 3.50
CA GLN A 540 15.58 0.46 4.35
C GLN A 540 16.98 0.77 3.78
N ASN A 541 17.06 1.02 2.46
CA ASN A 541 18.29 1.39 1.76
C ASN A 541 18.33 2.86 1.33
N ARG A 542 17.33 3.67 1.68
CA ARG A 542 17.31 5.10 1.34
C ARG A 542 18.54 5.79 1.93
N GLY A 543 19.21 6.61 1.14
CA GLY A 543 20.36 7.40 1.58
C GLY A 543 21.68 6.61 1.72
N LYS A 544 21.70 5.31 1.43
CA LYS A 544 22.96 4.53 1.45
C LYS A 544 23.86 4.83 0.25
N GLU A 545 23.25 5.21 -0.88
CA GLU A 545 23.93 5.75 -2.04
C GLU A 545 23.07 6.92 -2.54
N VAL A 546 23.65 8.11 -2.64
CA VAL A 546 22.90 9.35 -2.91
C VAL A 546 23.41 9.99 -4.19
N HIS A 547 22.49 10.18 -5.13
CA HIS A 547 22.70 10.99 -6.33
C HIS A 547 21.83 12.24 -6.24
N ASN A 548 22.33 13.37 -6.73
CA ASN A 548 21.54 14.59 -6.79
C ASN A 548 20.27 14.37 -7.63
N PHE A 549 19.12 14.88 -7.16
CA PHE A 549 17.86 14.83 -7.91
C PHE A 549 18.04 15.50 -9.29
N THR A 550 18.60 16.71 -9.28
CA THR A 550 19.10 17.39 -10.47
C THR A 550 20.53 16.90 -10.79
N ARG A 551 20.63 15.83 -11.57
CA ARG A 551 21.89 15.07 -11.77
C ARG A 551 22.87 15.70 -12.78
N SER A 552 22.56 15.60 -14.08
CA SER A 552 23.47 15.97 -15.18
C SER A 552 22.88 16.96 -16.20
N GLY A 553 21.55 16.97 -16.38
CA GLY A 553 20.89 17.93 -17.28
C GLY A 553 21.26 17.82 -18.77
N LYS A 554 21.90 16.72 -19.18
CA LYS A 554 22.38 16.48 -20.55
C LYS A 554 21.31 15.84 -21.45
N VAL A 555 21.41 16.12 -22.75
CA VAL A 555 20.76 15.39 -23.85
C VAL A 555 21.79 14.42 -24.43
N GLY A 556 21.40 13.18 -24.69
CA GLY A 556 22.29 12.15 -25.25
C GLY A 556 23.27 11.56 -24.23
N GLY A 557 23.01 11.72 -22.93
CA GLY A 557 23.89 11.20 -21.86
C GLY A 557 24.01 9.67 -21.89
N HIS A 558 23.01 8.97 -22.43
CA HIS A 558 23.07 7.53 -22.64
C HIS A 558 24.27 7.04 -23.45
N LYS A 559 24.80 7.85 -24.37
CA LYS A 559 25.98 7.48 -25.18
C LYS A 559 27.26 7.37 -24.35
N GLU A 560 27.32 8.05 -23.21
CA GLU A 560 28.46 8.01 -22.28
C GLU A 560 28.30 6.90 -21.22
N GLU A 561 27.07 6.51 -20.89
CA GLU A 561 26.77 5.68 -19.71
C GLU A 561 26.30 4.25 -20.03
N LEU A 562 25.86 3.98 -21.26
CA LEU A 562 25.38 2.66 -21.69
C LEU A 562 26.37 1.96 -22.61
N GLN A 563 26.40 0.62 -22.54
CA GLN A 563 27.15 -0.19 -23.49
C GLN A 563 26.47 -0.19 -24.87
N PRO A 564 27.22 -0.30 -25.98
CA PRO A 564 26.65 -0.32 -27.33
C PRO A 564 25.52 -1.34 -27.52
N GLU A 565 25.67 -2.55 -26.97
CA GLU A 565 24.65 -3.61 -27.05
C GLU A 565 23.33 -3.21 -26.34
N GLN A 566 23.41 -2.43 -25.26
CA GLN A 566 22.24 -1.95 -24.53
C GLN A 566 21.53 -0.82 -25.29
N ILE A 567 22.32 0.04 -25.95
CA ILE A 567 21.80 1.07 -26.83
C ILE A 567 21.06 0.43 -28.00
N GLU A 568 21.66 -0.57 -28.66
CA GLU A 568 21.04 -1.29 -29.77
C GLU A 568 19.72 -1.95 -29.38
N LYS A 569 19.68 -2.66 -28.25
CA LYS A 569 18.42 -3.26 -27.74
C LYS A 569 17.36 -2.22 -27.39
N ALA A 570 17.77 -1.10 -26.80
CA ALA A 570 16.86 0.00 -26.50
C ALA A 570 16.33 0.65 -27.78
N ASP A 571 17.18 0.86 -28.78
CA ASP A 571 16.80 1.45 -30.06
C ASP A 571 15.88 0.51 -30.84
N GLN A 572 16.13 -0.81 -30.82
CA GLN A 572 15.19 -1.79 -31.38
C GLN A 572 13.83 -1.69 -30.69
N PHE A 573 13.80 -1.72 -29.36
CA PHE A 573 12.56 -1.58 -28.59
C PHE A 573 11.80 -0.30 -28.99
N ILE A 574 12.46 0.86 -29.02
CA ILE A 574 11.86 2.14 -29.35
C ILE A 574 11.37 2.16 -30.80
N THR A 575 12.20 1.71 -31.74
CA THR A 575 11.93 1.71 -33.18
C THR A 575 10.71 0.86 -33.52
N GLU A 576 10.55 -0.30 -32.91
CA GLU A 576 9.36 -1.14 -33.09
C GLU A 576 8.06 -0.38 -32.77
N ARG A 577 8.02 0.40 -31.69
CA ARG A 577 6.84 1.20 -31.32
C ARG A 577 6.61 2.37 -32.26
N LEU A 578 7.70 3.06 -32.61
CA LEU A 578 7.68 4.20 -33.53
C LEU A 578 7.14 3.79 -34.90
N GLN A 579 7.66 2.69 -35.47
CA GLN A 579 7.20 2.13 -36.74
C GLN A 579 5.74 1.70 -36.69
N ALA A 580 5.31 1.01 -35.62
CA ALA A 580 3.92 0.58 -35.45
C ALA A 580 2.92 1.76 -35.40
N ASN A 581 3.39 2.97 -35.08
CA ASN A 581 2.57 4.18 -34.97
C ASN A 581 2.92 5.26 -36.01
N GLN A 582 3.76 4.94 -37.00
CA GLN A 582 4.12 5.82 -38.12
C GLN A 582 4.65 7.20 -37.69
N VAL A 583 5.51 7.22 -36.66
CA VAL A 583 6.13 8.44 -36.13
C VAL A 583 7.63 8.21 -35.90
N THR A 584 8.46 9.24 -36.05
CA THR A 584 9.90 9.14 -35.76
C THR A 584 10.24 9.65 -34.36
N LEU A 585 11.44 9.31 -33.86
CA LEU A 585 11.89 9.83 -32.56
C LEU A 585 12.13 11.34 -32.62
N GLU A 586 12.66 11.83 -33.75
CA GLU A 586 12.93 13.24 -34.02
C GLU A 586 11.63 14.06 -33.95
N GLN A 587 10.54 13.55 -34.52
CA GLN A 587 9.21 14.15 -34.44
C GLN A 587 8.72 14.25 -33.00
N LEU A 588 8.81 13.18 -32.21
CA LEU A 588 8.43 13.23 -30.78
C LEU A 588 9.33 14.18 -29.98
N LEU A 589 10.59 14.33 -30.37
CA LEU A 589 11.53 15.26 -29.74
C LEU A 589 11.41 16.70 -30.28
N LEU A 590 10.60 16.93 -31.32
CA LEU A 590 10.48 18.19 -32.05
C LEU A 590 11.81 18.70 -32.61
N ILE A 591 12.68 17.81 -33.10
CA ILE A 591 14.00 18.17 -33.64
C ILE A 591 14.14 17.80 -35.12
N ASP A 592 13.01 17.62 -35.80
CA ASP A 592 12.88 17.27 -37.20
C ASP A 592 13.11 18.44 -38.17
#